data_AF-A0A1A3Q6A1-F1
#
_entry.id   AF-A0A1A3Q6A1-F1
#
_cell.length_a   1.000
_cell.length_b   1.000
_cell.length_c   1.000
_cell.angle_alpha   90.00
_cell.angle_beta   90.00
_cell.angle_gamma   90.00
#
_symmetry.space_group_name_H-M   'P 1'
#
loop_
_entity.id
_entity.type
_entity.pdbx_description
1 polymer ?
#
loop_
_entity_poly.entity_id
_entity_poly.type
_entity_poly.pdbx_seq_one_letter_code
_entity_poly.pdbx_strand_id
1 'polypeptide(L)'
;MFASTTASAIPSDVIHDTVETPEKVSASSAPVLITEQEVLFGTRVAASSPRASITRRMFDAVMEATRSLHLPPPHPHYPVDMGYLERSRMAREMERL
;
A
#
# COMPACT_ATOMS: atom_id res chain seq x y z
N MET A 1 -12.17 56.23 17.75
CA MET A 1 -11.16 57.27 17.98
C MET A 1 -10.26 56.82 19.13
N PHE A 2 -8.95 56.73 18.83
CA PHE A 2 -7.77 56.60 19.70
C PHE A 2 -7.42 55.25 20.38
N ALA A 3 -6.16 54.88 20.14
CA ALA A 3 -5.44 53.66 20.45
C ALA A 3 -4.87 53.65 21.88
N SER A 4 -4.37 52.50 22.35
CA SER A 4 -3.04 52.42 22.99
C SER A 4 -2.51 50.98 23.07
N THR A 5 -1.32 50.84 22.49
CA THR A 5 -0.36 49.73 22.50
C THR A 5 0.62 49.92 23.65
N THR A 6 1.04 48.85 24.34
CA THR A 6 2.26 48.74 25.19
C THR A 6 2.20 47.40 25.96
N ALA A 7 3.23 46.61 26.18
CA ALA A 7 4.64 46.58 25.80
C ALA A 7 5.15 45.14 26.05
N SER A 8 5.93 44.58 25.13
CA SER A 8 7.40 44.40 25.24
C SER A 8 7.85 43.29 26.19
N ALA A 9 8.41 42.23 25.62
CA ALA A 9 9.79 41.83 25.91
C ALA A 9 10.30 40.92 24.78
N ILE A 10 11.21 41.45 23.95
CA ILE A 10 12.22 40.68 23.23
C ILE A 10 13.54 41.01 23.94
N PRO A 11 14.47 40.05 24.06
CA PRO A 11 15.70 40.28 23.33
C PRO A 11 16.06 39.08 22.46
N SER A 12 16.32 39.38 21.19
CA SER A 12 17.09 38.57 20.29
C SER A 12 18.52 38.62 20.79
N ASP A 13 19.16 37.47 21.01
CA ASP A 13 20.60 37.44 21.16
C ASP A 13 21.19 36.32 20.30
N VAL A 14 21.83 36.80 19.24
CA VAL A 14 23.13 36.36 18.72
C VAL A 14 23.26 34.92 18.20
N ILE A 15 23.46 34.93 16.89
CA ILE A 15 24.06 33.92 16.03
C ILE A 15 25.31 33.31 16.66
N HIS A 16 25.31 31.99 16.87
CA HIS A 16 26.50 31.19 16.65
C HIS A 16 26.26 30.34 15.41
N ASP A 17 26.84 30.85 14.31
CA ASP A 17 27.14 30.09 13.11
C ASP A 17 28.21 29.06 13.52
N THR A 18 27.77 27.88 13.95
CA THR A 18 28.67 26.75 14.21
C THR A 18 28.33 25.68 13.21
N VAL A 19 29.19 25.56 12.21
CA VAL A 19 29.33 24.42 11.33
C VAL A 19 29.48 23.16 12.20
N GLU A 20 28.38 22.46 12.45
CA GLU A 20 28.42 21.09 12.94
C GLU A 20 28.73 20.18 11.76
N THR A 21 30.01 20.21 11.38
CA THR A 21 30.73 19.01 10.92
C THR A 21 30.21 17.83 11.74
N PRO A 22 29.91 16.65 11.15
CA PRO A 22 29.57 15.49 11.96
C PRO A 22 30.79 15.19 12.82
N GLU A 23 30.82 15.70 14.03
CA GLU A 23 31.73 15.25 15.06
C GLU A 23 31.42 13.78 15.17
N LYS A 24 32.33 13.01 14.61
CA LYS A 24 32.51 11.60 14.86
C LYS A 24 32.71 11.50 16.35
N VAL A 25 31.60 11.48 17.09
CA VAL A 25 31.54 11.07 18.48
C VAL A 25 32.26 9.75 18.46
N SER A 26 33.50 9.76 18.96
CA SER A 26 34.20 8.56 19.36
C SER A 26 33.36 8.00 20.50
N ALA A 27 32.28 7.32 20.12
CA ALA A 27 31.45 6.57 21.01
C ALA A 27 32.38 5.52 21.56
N SER A 28 32.99 5.84 22.71
CA SER A 28 33.51 4.87 23.63
C SER A 28 32.38 3.87 23.78
N SER A 29 32.56 2.72 23.14
CA SER A 29 31.54 1.69 23.03
C SER A 29 31.38 1.08 24.41
N ALA A 30 30.65 1.78 25.29
CA ALA A 30 30.11 1.20 26.49
C ALA A 30 29.35 -0.06 26.05
N PRO A 31 29.53 -1.20 26.73
CA PRO A 31 28.87 -2.44 26.34
C PRO A 31 27.35 -2.22 26.42
N VAL A 32 26.71 -2.04 25.26
CA VAL A 32 25.26 -1.96 25.15
C VAL A 32 24.73 -3.37 25.35
N LEU A 33 23.94 -3.56 26.42
CA LEU A 33 23.25 -4.81 26.69
C LEU A 33 22.15 -5.00 25.65
N ILE A 34 22.44 -5.79 24.62
CA ILE A 34 21.44 -6.19 23.62
C ILE A 34 20.47 -7.16 24.29
N THR A 35 19.20 -6.78 24.35
CA THR A 35 18.15 -7.61 24.94
C THR A 35 17.59 -8.61 23.92
N GLU A 36 17.07 -9.75 24.39
CA GLU A 36 16.43 -10.73 23.50
C GLU A 36 15.24 -10.13 22.74
N GLN A 37 14.47 -9.26 23.40
CA GLN A 37 13.35 -8.58 22.75
C GLN A 37 13.82 -7.67 21.62
N GLU A 38 14.94 -6.96 21.81
CA GLU A 38 15.51 -6.08 20.79
C GLU A 38 15.98 -6.87 19.56
N VAL A 39 16.61 -8.03 19.76
CA VAL A 39 16.97 -8.94 18.64
C VAL A 39 15.71 -9.44 17.94
N LEU A 40 14.69 -9.87 18.69
CA LEU A 40 13.43 -10.39 18.12
C LEU A 40 12.67 -9.32 17.33
N PHE A 41 12.58 -8.09 17.85
CA PHE A 41 11.93 -6.99 17.15
C PHE A 41 12.74 -6.54 15.92
N GLY A 42 14.07 -6.45 16.03
CA GLY A 42 14.94 -6.11 14.90
C GLY A 42 14.91 -7.14 13.77
N THR A 43 14.97 -8.44 14.11
CA THR A 43 14.90 -9.52 13.12
C THR A 43 13.51 -9.66 12.50
N ARG A 44 12.43 -9.46 13.26
CA ARG A 44 11.07 -9.49 12.72
C ARG A 44 10.82 -8.39 11.69
N VAL A 45 11.37 -7.19 11.89
CA VAL A 45 11.28 -6.07 10.94
C VAL A 45 12.08 -6.36 9.66
N ALA A 46 13.24 -7.01 9.78
CA ALA A 46 14.04 -7.40 8.62
C ALA A 46 13.39 -8.53 7.79
N ALA A 47 12.73 -9.48 8.45
CA ALA A 47 12.07 -10.61 7.79
C ALA A 47 10.68 -10.28 7.22
N SER A 48 10.00 -9.24 7.70
CA SER A 48 8.61 -8.93 7.34
C SER A 48 8.43 -8.20 6.01
N SER A 49 9.51 -7.81 5.33
CA SER A 49 9.42 -7.17 4.03
C SER A 49 9.84 -8.12 2.91
N PRO A 50 8.93 -8.96 2.40
CA PRO A 50 9.11 -9.52 1.08
C PRO A 50 9.00 -8.35 0.11
N ARG A 51 10.14 -7.75 -0.22
CA ARG A 51 10.24 -6.82 -1.34
C ARG A 51 9.75 -7.58 -2.56
N ALA A 52 8.53 -7.26 -3.03
CA ALA A 52 8.04 -7.76 -4.30
C ALA A 52 9.13 -7.46 -5.33
N SER A 53 9.77 -8.51 -5.86
CA SER A 53 10.91 -8.33 -6.73
C SER A 53 10.49 -7.49 -7.92
N ILE A 54 11.33 -6.54 -8.33
CA ILE A 54 11.08 -5.70 -9.52
C ILE A 54 10.70 -6.57 -10.73
N THR A 55 11.28 -7.78 -10.80
CA THR A 55 10.95 -8.80 -11.79
C THR A 55 9.50 -9.28 -11.75
N ARG A 56 8.90 -9.49 -10.57
CA ARG A 56 7.48 -9.87 -10.44
C ARG A 56 6.58 -8.73 -10.92
N ARG A 57 6.88 -7.49 -10.53
CA ARG A 57 6.12 -6.31 -10.99
C ARG A 57 6.19 -6.11 -12.49
N MET A 58 7.37 -6.29 -13.09
CA MET A 58 7.53 -6.25 -14.55
C MET A 58 6.76 -7.37 -15.25
N PHE A 59 6.82 -8.60 -14.71
CA PHE A 59 6.06 -9.73 -15.24
C PHE A 59 4.56 -9.47 -15.19
N ASP A 60 4.05 -8.96 -14.07
CA ASP A 60 2.63 -8.63 -13.91
C ASP A 60 2.19 -7.55 -14.91
N ALA A 61 3.00 -6.50 -15.11
CA ALA A 61 2.72 -5.44 -16.08
C ALA A 61 2.69 -5.96 -17.53
N VAL A 62 3.59 -6.86 -17.90
CA VAL A 62 3.60 -7.51 -19.22
C VAL A 62 2.37 -8.42 -19.37
N MET A 63 2.01 -9.17 -18.33
CA MET A 63 0.81 -10.02 -18.34
C MET A 63 -0.48 -9.20 -18.47
N GLU A 64 -0.54 -8.03 -17.85
CA GLU A 64 -1.69 -7.13 -17.97
C GLU A 64 -1.78 -6.48 -19.36
N ALA A 65 -0.65 -6.01 -19.91
CA ALA A 65 -0.60 -5.47 -21.27
C ALA A 65 -0.91 -6.53 -22.34
N THR A 66 -0.45 -7.77 -22.15
CA THR A 66 -0.80 -8.85 -23.08
C THR A 66 -2.29 -9.18 -23.00
N ARG A 67 -2.89 -9.23 -21.80
CA ARG A 67 -4.35 -9.43 -21.66
C ARG A 67 -5.17 -8.32 -22.32
N SER A 68 -4.73 -7.07 -22.26
CA SER A 68 -5.45 -5.96 -22.90
C SER A 68 -5.36 -5.96 -24.43
N LEU A 69 -4.31 -6.58 -24.99
CA LEU A 69 -4.14 -6.77 -26.43
C LEU A 69 -4.94 -7.94 -27.00
N HIS A 70 -5.33 -8.90 -26.17
CA HIS A 70 -6.15 -10.02 -26.63
C HIS A 70 -7.61 -9.59 -26.66
N LEU A 71 -8.22 -9.66 -27.85
CA LEU A 71 -9.67 -9.55 -27.99
C LEU A 71 -10.32 -10.63 -27.12
N PRO A 72 -11.39 -10.32 -26.37
CA PRO A 72 -12.13 -11.35 -25.66
C PRO A 72 -12.54 -12.45 -26.65
N PRO A 73 -12.48 -13.73 -26.23
CA PRO A 73 -12.87 -14.82 -27.11
C PRO A 73 -14.30 -14.55 -27.62
N PRO A 74 -14.58 -14.84 -28.91
CA PRO A 74 -15.90 -14.60 -29.48
C PRO A 74 -16.94 -15.33 -28.63
N HIS A 75 -17.97 -14.61 -28.19
CA HIS A 75 -19.04 -15.21 -27.41
C HIS A 75 -19.68 -16.32 -28.24
N PRO A 76 -19.81 -17.54 -27.69
CA PRO A 76 -20.49 -18.62 -28.39
C PRO A 76 -21.92 -18.18 -28.75
N HIS A 77 -22.24 -18.25 -30.04
CA HIS A 77 -23.57 -17.94 -30.54
C HIS A 77 -24.48 -19.11 -30.25
N TYR A 78 -25.22 -19.03 -29.14
CA TYR A 78 -26.23 -20.02 -28.81
C TYR A 78 -27.54 -19.68 -29.53
N PRO A 79 -28.21 -20.66 -30.16
CA PRO A 79 -29.55 -20.44 -30.66
C PRO A 79 -30.48 -20.10 -29.50
N VAL A 80 -31.30 -19.06 -29.68
CA VAL A 80 -32.29 -18.61 -28.69
C VAL A 80 -33.52 -19.54 -28.77
N ASP A 81 -33.30 -20.84 -28.57
CA ASP A 81 -34.42 -21.79 -28.44
C ASP A 81 -34.95 -21.75 -27.01
N MET A 82 -36.05 -21.02 -26.83
CA MET A 82 -36.75 -20.89 -25.56
C MET A 82 -37.78 -22.02 -25.33
N GLY A 83 -37.84 -23.03 -26.21
CA GLY A 83 -38.81 -24.13 -26.09
C GLY A 83 -38.63 -24.99 -24.84
N TYR A 84 -37.44 -24.98 -24.21
CA TYR A 84 -37.24 -25.57 -22.89
C TYR A 84 -37.96 -24.77 -21.78
N LEU A 85 -38.03 -23.45 -21.88
CA LEU A 85 -38.73 -22.60 -20.90
C LEU A 85 -40.24 -22.77 -20.98
N GLU A 86 -40.77 -22.94 -22.20
CA GLU A 86 -42.19 -23.23 -22.39
C GLU A 86 -42.56 -24.63 -21.86
N ARG A 87 -41.75 -25.65 -22.16
CA ARG A 87 -41.93 -27.01 -21.62
C ARG A 87 -41.85 -27.04 -20.09
N SER A 88 -40.89 -26.35 -19.50
CA SER A 88 -40.77 -26.28 -18.03
C SER A 88 -41.92 -25.50 -17.38
N ARG A 89 -42.46 -24.47 -18.04
CA ARG A 89 -43.66 -23.77 -17.58
C ARG A 89 -44.89 -24.69 -17.58
N MET A 90 -45.12 -25.42 -18.66
CA MET A 90 -46.24 -26.38 -18.76
C MET A 90 -46.11 -27.51 -17.74
N ALA A 91 -44.90 -28.04 -17.52
CA ALA A 91 -44.67 -29.09 -16.53
C ALA A 91 -45.04 -28.63 -15.10
N ARG A 92 -44.66 -27.39 -14.72
CA ARG A 92 -45.04 -26.81 -13.43
C ARG A 92 -46.53 -26.55 -13.30
N GLU A 93 -47.20 -26.25 -14.41
CA GLU A 93 -48.65 -26.11 -14.43
C GLU A 93 -49.35 -27.46 -14.21
N MET A 94 -48.82 -28.54 -14.79
CA MET A 94 -49.31 -29.90 -14.55
C MET A 94 -49.05 -30.40 -13.12
N GLU A 95 -47.92 -30.02 -12.51
CA GLU A 95 -47.61 -30.33 -11.11
C GLU A 95 -48.53 -29.61 -10.11
N ARG A 96 -49.23 -28.55 -10.55
CA ARG A 96 -50.18 -27.80 -9.74
C ARG A 96 -51.58 -28.45 -9.69
N LEU A 97 -51.86 -29.41 -10.56
CA LEU A 97 -53.11 -30.17 -10.60
C LEU A 97 -53.06 -31.37 -9.65
#